data_AF-A0A1R1HYZ9-F1
#
_entry.id   AF-A0A1R1HYZ9-F1
#
_cell.length_a   1.000
_cell.length_b   1.000
_cell.length_c   1.000
_cell.angle_alpha   90.00
_cell.angle_beta   90.00
_cell.angle_gamma   90.00
#
_symmetry.space_group_name_H-M   'P 1'
#
loop_
_entity.id
_entity.type
_entity.pdbx_description
1 polymer ?
#
loop_
_entity_poly.entity_id
_entity_poly.type
_entity_poly.pdbx_seq_one_letter_code
_entity_poly.pdbx_strand_id
1 'polypeptide(L)'
;LVLHGQKDFVTAGDSASWWLVAARDEAPGQPPRLSMTVVLAGAPGARLEALPALPLMPDVPHSRLLLDGAHCERLPGDGWDDYVRPFRLLEDVHVLAALVGWLYGVGHECGWPSPLLLRLAGILGGCAEVARHPVACVGTQAVLAG
;
A
#
# COMPACT_ATOMS: atom_id res chain seq x y z
N LEU A 1 -16.14 -15.24 -9.27
CA LEU A 1 -15.99 -15.29 -7.79
C LEU A 1 -16.69 -14.06 -7.21
N VAL A 2 -17.09 -14.10 -5.94
CA VAL A 2 -17.70 -12.94 -5.28
C VAL A 2 -17.03 -12.68 -3.93
N LEU A 3 -16.98 -11.41 -3.52
CA LEU A 3 -16.45 -10.99 -2.23
C LEU A 3 -17.55 -10.43 -1.33
N HIS A 4 -17.45 -10.73 -0.05
CA HIS A 4 -18.25 -10.12 1.00
C HIS A 4 -17.32 -9.58 2.10
N GLY A 5 -17.58 -8.36 2.56
CA GLY A 5 -16.84 -7.73 3.65
C GLY A 5 -16.59 -6.24 3.44
N GLN A 6 -15.61 -5.71 4.16
CA GLN A 6 -15.23 -4.31 4.07
C GLN A 6 -13.72 -4.12 4.25
N LYS A 7 -13.19 -3.05 3.66
CA LYS A 7 -11.85 -2.52 3.88
C LYS A 7 -11.97 -1.05 4.26
N ASP A 8 -11.54 -0.68 5.46
CA ASP A 8 -11.79 0.66 6.01
C ASP A 8 -10.83 1.73 5.50
N PHE A 9 -9.74 1.36 4.83
CA PHE A 9 -8.69 2.32 4.50
C PHE A 9 -8.16 2.10 3.09
N VAL A 10 -8.91 2.61 2.11
CA VAL A 10 -8.53 2.63 0.71
C VAL A 10 -8.14 4.06 0.32
N THR A 11 -6.84 4.32 0.39
CA THR A 11 -6.22 5.60 -0.03
C THR A 11 -6.44 5.84 -1.51
N ALA A 12 -6.90 7.04 -1.87
CA ALA A 12 -7.23 7.43 -3.24
C ALA A 12 -8.14 6.43 -3.98
N GLY A 13 -9.01 5.74 -3.23
CA GLY A 13 -9.82 4.65 -3.77
C GLY A 13 -10.74 5.08 -4.92
N ASP A 14 -11.26 6.30 -4.87
CA ASP A 14 -12.13 6.91 -5.87
C ASP A 14 -11.43 7.22 -7.20
N SER A 15 -10.10 7.35 -7.16
CA SER A 15 -9.26 7.64 -8.30
C SER A 15 -8.76 6.37 -9.00
N ALA A 16 -8.94 5.20 -8.39
CA ALA A 16 -8.48 3.93 -8.92
C ALA A 16 -9.50 3.33 -9.91
N SER A 17 -9.02 2.81 -11.04
CA SER A 17 -9.86 2.08 -12.00
C SER A 17 -10.20 0.65 -11.55
N TRP A 18 -9.45 0.12 -10.59
CA TRP A 18 -9.61 -1.21 -10.00
C TRP A 18 -8.90 -1.27 -8.65
N TRP A 19 -9.31 -2.21 -7.81
CA TRP A 19 -8.74 -2.44 -6.47
C TRP A 19 -8.19 -3.86 -6.34
N LEU A 20 -7.03 -3.99 -5.70
CA LEU A 20 -6.53 -5.27 -5.21
C LEU A 20 -7.10 -5.52 -3.82
N VAL A 21 -7.83 -6.62 -3.68
CA VAL A 21 -8.49 -6.99 -2.42
C VAL A 21 -7.95 -8.33 -1.94
N ALA A 22 -7.15 -8.27 -0.88
CA ALA A 22 -6.79 -9.45 -0.11
C ALA A 22 -8.01 -9.93 0.70
N ALA A 23 -8.44 -11.16 0.44
CA ALA A 23 -9.60 -11.78 1.07
C ALA A 23 -9.26 -13.16 1.62
N ARG A 24 -9.95 -13.56 2.69
CA ARG A 24 -9.88 -14.92 3.22
C ARG A 24 -10.56 -15.88 2.25
N ASP A 25 -9.89 -16.98 1.97
CA ASP A 25 -10.31 -18.02 1.04
C ASP A 25 -9.93 -19.39 1.59
N GLU A 26 -10.59 -19.74 2.69
CA GLU A 26 -10.48 -21.07 3.28
C GLU A 26 -11.87 -21.64 3.56
N ALA A 27 -11.96 -22.98 3.56
CA ALA A 27 -13.17 -23.65 4.00
C ALA A 27 -13.33 -23.50 5.53
N PRO A 28 -14.57 -23.59 6.06
CA PRO A 28 -14.80 -23.56 7.50
C PRO A 28 -13.94 -24.59 8.24
N GLY A 29 -13.22 -24.13 9.28
CA GLY A 29 -12.35 -24.97 10.10
C GLY A 29 -10.96 -25.25 9.50
N GLN A 30 -10.66 -24.76 8.31
CA GLN A 30 -9.29 -24.79 7.75
C GLN A 30 -8.44 -23.63 8.27
N PRO A 31 -7.11 -23.75 8.25
CA PRO A 31 -6.23 -22.64 8.60
C PRO A 31 -6.52 -21.43 7.68
N PRO A 32 -6.40 -20.20 8.21
CA PRO A 32 -6.62 -19.00 7.42
C PRO A 32 -5.75 -18.97 6.17
N ARG A 33 -6.34 -18.68 5.02
CA ARG A 33 -5.63 -18.54 3.76
C ARG A 33 -6.06 -17.26 3.08
N LEU A 34 -5.09 -16.51 2.54
CA LEU A 34 -5.38 -15.32 1.77
C LEU A 34 -5.34 -15.63 0.28
N SER A 35 -6.31 -15.08 -0.44
CA SER A 35 -6.28 -14.93 -1.89
C SER A 35 -6.22 -13.45 -2.23
N MET A 36 -5.48 -13.12 -3.29
CA MET A 36 -5.54 -11.79 -3.88
C MET A 36 -6.55 -11.76 -5.02
N THR A 37 -7.37 -10.70 -5.08
CA THR A 37 -8.40 -10.54 -6.09
C THR A 37 -8.40 -9.13 -6.67
N VAL A 38 -8.85 -9.00 -7.91
CA VAL A 38 -9.08 -7.73 -8.61
C VAL A 38 -10.58 -7.45 -8.63
N VAL A 39 -10.97 -6.26 -8.19
CA VAL A 39 -12.33 -5.73 -8.29
C VAL A 39 -12.28 -4.46 -9.13
N LEU A 40 -13.00 -4.43 -10.25
CA LEU A 40 -13.08 -3.24 -11.10
C LEU A 40 -13.90 -2.15 -10.42
N ALA A 41 -13.53 -0.89 -10.62
CA ALA A 41 -14.35 0.23 -10.18
C ALA A 41 -15.72 0.17 -10.88
N GLY A 42 -16.80 0.29 -10.10
CA GLY A 42 -18.18 0.13 -10.59
C GLY A 42 -18.65 -1.32 -10.76
N ALA A 43 -17.85 -2.31 -10.35
CA ALA A 43 -18.31 -3.70 -10.32
C ALA A 43 -19.58 -3.85 -9.45
N PRO A 44 -20.62 -4.59 -9.89
CA PRO A 44 -21.80 -4.83 -9.08
C PRO A 44 -21.43 -5.45 -7.72
N GLY A 45 -22.00 -4.91 -6.64
CA GLY A 45 -21.72 -5.32 -5.27
C GLY A 45 -20.50 -4.64 -4.63
N ALA A 46 -19.73 -3.83 -5.35
CA ALA A 46 -18.64 -3.03 -4.79
C ALA A 46 -19.03 -1.54 -4.73
N ARG A 47 -18.85 -0.91 -3.56
CA ARG A 47 -19.06 0.54 -3.39
C ARG A 47 -17.99 1.15 -2.51
N LEU A 48 -17.60 2.38 -2.81
CA LEU A 48 -16.78 3.20 -1.92
C LEU A 48 -17.68 4.12 -1.09
N GLU A 49 -17.33 4.25 0.18
CA GLU A 49 -17.86 5.24 1.10
C GLU A 49 -16.72 6.17 1.49
N ALA A 50 -16.81 7.45 1.17
CA ALA A 50 -15.80 8.43 1.57
C ALA A 50 -15.74 8.55 3.09
N LEU A 51 -14.53 8.60 3.65
CA LEU A 51 -14.30 8.79 5.08
C LEU A 51 -13.82 10.22 5.37
N PRO A 52 -13.99 10.72 6.61
CA PRO A 52 -13.50 12.04 6.99
C PRO A 52 -12.00 12.18 6.75
N ALA A 53 -11.54 13.32 6.25
CA ALA A 53 -10.12 13.56 6.01
C ALA A 53 -9.27 13.32 7.27
N LEU A 54 -8.07 12.75 7.07
CA LEU A 54 -7.13 12.56 8.18
C LEU A 54 -6.48 13.89 8.56
N PRO A 55 -6.11 14.08 9.84
CA PRO A 55 -5.28 15.21 10.25
C PRO A 55 -3.92 15.23 9.54
N LEU A 56 -3.39 14.03 9.24
CA LEU A 56 -2.16 13.84 8.50
C LEU A 56 -2.51 13.62 7.02
N MET A 57 -2.14 14.57 6.15
CA MET A 57 -2.42 14.58 4.71
C MET A 57 -3.93 14.71 4.36
N PRO A 58 -4.59 15.83 4.72
CA PRO A 58 -6.01 16.03 4.47
C PRO A 58 -6.37 16.05 2.98
N ASP A 59 -5.40 16.36 2.11
CA ASP A 59 -5.58 16.43 0.66
C ASP A 59 -5.57 15.06 -0.02
N VAL A 60 -5.25 13.99 0.71
CA VAL A 60 -5.29 12.62 0.18
C VAL A 60 -6.55 11.93 0.70
N PRO A 61 -7.59 11.76 -0.15
CA PRO A 61 -8.82 11.13 0.28
C PRO A 61 -8.58 9.66 0.60
N HIS A 62 -9.33 9.15 1.57
CA HIS A 62 -9.43 7.72 1.83
C HIS A 62 -10.89 7.35 1.99
N SER A 63 -11.17 6.08 1.74
CA SER A 63 -12.52 5.56 1.66
C SER A 63 -12.60 4.17 2.26
N ARG A 64 -13.81 3.79 2.65
CA ARG A 64 -14.16 2.42 2.96
C ARG A 64 -14.66 1.74 1.68
N LEU A 65 -14.05 0.62 1.31
CA LEU A 65 -14.56 -0.27 0.27
C LEU A 65 -15.49 -1.31 0.90
N LEU A 66 -16.76 -1.26 0.49
CA LEU A 66 -17.82 -2.17 0.91
C LEU A 66 -18.05 -3.18 -0.22
N LEU A 67 -18.05 -4.46 0.14
CA LEU A 67 -18.17 -5.59 -0.77
C LEU A 67 -19.36 -6.43 -0.33
N ASP A 68 -20.39 -6.49 -1.16
CA ASP A 68 -21.58 -7.30 -0.93
C ASP A 68 -21.91 -8.08 -2.20
N GLY A 69 -21.38 -9.31 -2.28
CA GLY A 69 -21.47 -10.12 -3.48
C GLY A 69 -20.68 -9.53 -4.64
N ALA A 70 -19.63 -8.76 -4.34
CA ALA A 70 -18.87 -8.01 -5.33
C ALA A 70 -18.17 -8.93 -6.33
N HIS A 71 -18.41 -8.75 -7.63
CA HIS A 71 -17.75 -9.53 -8.66
C HIS A 71 -16.23 -9.26 -8.67
N CYS A 72 -15.46 -10.34 -8.71
CA CYS A 72 -13.99 -10.26 -8.73
C CYS A 72 -13.34 -11.36 -9.58
N GLU A 73 -12.10 -11.08 -9.98
CA GLU A 73 -11.17 -12.05 -10.56
C GLU A 73 -10.09 -12.39 -9.52
N ARG A 74 -9.70 -13.66 -9.42
CA ARG A 74 -8.63 -14.10 -8.52
C ARG A 74 -7.30 -14.12 -9.24
N LEU A 75 -6.28 -13.53 -8.61
CA LEU A 75 -4.91 -13.65 -9.07
C LEU A 75 -4.30 -14.98 -8.64
N PRO A 76 -3.40 -15.58 -9.44
CA PRO A 76 -2.76 -16.85 -9.12
C PRO A 76 -1.79 -16.71 -7.93
N GLY A 77 -1.53 -17.80 -7.20
CA GLY A 77 -0.55 -17.81 -6.10
C GLY A 77 -1.16 -17.66 -4.71
N ASP A 78 -0.31 -17.50 -3.71
CA ASP A 78 -0.69 -17.27 -2.32
C ASP A 78 -0.87 -15.77 -2.04
N GLY A 79 -2.02 -15.37 -1.48
CA GLY A 79 -2.33 -13.97 -1.25
C GLY A 79 -1.39 -13.27 -0.27
N TRP A 80 -0.77 -14.01 0.66
CA TRP A 80 0.16 -13.44 1.62
C TRP A 80 1.56 -13.31 1.03
N ASP A 81 2.16 -14.44 0.63
CA ASP A 81 3.57 -14.48 0.22
C ASP A 81 3.82 -13.81 -1.13
N ASP A 82 2.91 -13.98 -2.09
CA ASP A 82 3.11 -13.45 -3.45
C ASP A 82 2.62 -12.00 -3.61
N TYR A 83 1.78 -11.50 -2.70
CA TYR A 83 1.14 -10.17 -2.85
C TYR A 83 1.23 -9.27 -1.62
N VAL A 84 0.62 -9.64 -0.49
CA VAL A 84 0.51 -8.73 0.67
C VAL A 84 1.89 -8.40 1.25
N ARG A 85 2.72 -9.42 1.46
CA ARG A 85 4.07 -9.25 2.01
C ARG A 85 4.97 -8.39 1.11
N PRO A 86 5.08 -8.62 -0.21
CA PRO A 86 5.89 -7.76 -1.07
C PRO A 86 5.30 -6.36 -1.26
N PHE A 87 3.98 -6.24 -1.36
CA PHE A 87 3.31 -4.92 -1.40
C PHE A 87 3.66 -4.09 -0.18
N ARG A 88 3.64 -4.69 1.02
CA ARG A 88 3.95 -3.98 2.26
C ARG A 88 5.35 -3.38 2.25
N LEU A 89 6.34 -4.13 1.75
CA LEU A 89 7.70 -3.61 1.65
C LEU A 89 7.78 -2.41 0.69
N LEU A 90 7.14 -2.51 -0.47
CA LEU A 90 7.10 -1.40 -1.43
C LEU A 90 6.39 -0.19 -0.85
N GLU A 91 5.27 -0.39 -0.15
CA GLU A 91 4.52 0.67 0.54
C GLU A 91 5.40 1.39 1.56
N ASP A 92 6.06 0.65 2.46
CA ASP A 92 6.91 1.23 3.51
C ASP A 92 8.08 2.05 2.90
N VAL A 93 8.68 1.59 1.80
CA VAL A 93 9.75 2.33 1.09
C VAL A 93 9.23 3.63 0.48
N HIS A 94 8.05 3.62 -0.14
CA HIS A 94 7.47 4.84 -0.72
C HIS A 94 7.01 5.83 0.35
N VAL A 95 6.45 5.35 1.45
CA VAL A 95 6.09 6.19 2.61
C VAL A 95 7.33 6.84 3.20
N LEU A 96 8.41 6.08 3.39
CA LEU A 96 9.68 6.62 3.88
C LEU A 96 10.27 7.64 2.91
N ALA A 97 10.28 7.35 1.61
CA ALA A 97 10.78 8.26 0.59
C ALA A 97 9.98 9.57 0.55
N ALA A 98 8.65 9.50 0.67
CA ALA A 98 7.79 10.69 0.73
C ALA A 98 8.10 11.55 1.97
N LEU A 99 8.23 10.93 3.15
CA LEU A 99 8.56 11.63 4.39
C LEU A 99 9.95 12.28 4.32
N VAL A 100 10.96 11.56 3.85
CA VAL A 100 12.33 12.06 3.74
C VAL A 100 12.43 13.14 2.67
N GLY A 101 11.72 13.00 1.56
CA GLY A 101 11.66 14.01 0.49
C GLY A 101 11.03 15.31 0.99
N TRP A 102 9.95 15.21 1.78
CA TRP A 102 9.34 16.35 2.44
C TRP A 102 10.31 17.02 3.44
N LEU A 103 10.98 16.25 4.30
CA LEU A 103 11.98 16.77 5.23
C LEU A 103 13.16 17.44 4.53
N TYR A 104 13.61 16.87 3.40
CA TYR A 104 14.66 17.47 2.57
C TYR A 104 14.24 18.83 2.03
N GLY A 105 13.01 18.94 1.50
CA GLY A 105 12.43 20.21 1.04
C GLY A 105 12.36 21.26 2.15
N VAL A 106 11.79 20.90 3.31
CA VAL A 106 11.71 21.77 4.49
C VAL A 106 13.10 22.21 4.94
N GLY A 107 14.04 21.27 5.06
CA GLY A 107 15.40 21.58 5.48
C GLY A 107 16.13 22.49 4.52
N HIS A 108 15.89 22.34 3.21
CA HIS A 108 16.44 23.21 2.19
C HIS A 108 15.86 24.64 2.31
N GLU A 109 14.54 24.78 2.43
CA GLU A 109 13.87 26.07 2.60
C GLU A 109 14.25 26.79 3.91
N CYS A 110 14.44 26.04 4.99
CA CYS A 110 14.83 26.57 6.30
C CYS A 110 16.35 26.73 6.49
N GLY A 111 17.17 26.43 5.48
CA GLY A 111 18.63 26.60 5.55
C GLY A 111 19.31 25.69 6.57
N TRP A 112 18.86 24.44 6.70
CA TRP A 112 19.51 23.45 7.58
C TRP A 112 20.95 23.17 7.14
N PRO A 113 21.82 22.70 8.06
CA PRO A 113 23.21 22.40 7.75
C PRO A 113 23.34 21.40 6.58
N SER A 114 24.23 21.68 5.63
CA SER A 114 24.49 20.82 4.47
C SER A 114 24.76 19.35 4.81
N PRO A 115 25.47 19.00 5.90
CA PRO A 115 25.65 17.60 6.28
C PRO A 115 24.34 16.85 6.54
N LEU A 116 23.31 17.54 7.05
CA LEU A 116 21.99 16.94 7.28
C LEU A 116 21.25 16.72 5.96
N LEU A 117 21.26 17.70 5.05
CA LEU A 117 20.64 17.57 3.73
C LEU A 117 21.26 16.44 2.91
N LEU A 118 22.58 16.26 2.99
CA LEU A 118 23.28 15.16 2.32
C LEU A 118 22.88 13.79 2.89
N ARG A 119 22.64 13.68 4.20
CA ARG A 119 22.14 12.45 4.82
C ARG A 119 20.74 12.11 4.34
N LEU A 120 19.84 13.10 4.29
CA LEU A 120 18.48 12.92 3.77
C LEU A 120 18.51 12.49 2.29
N ALA A 121 19.34 13.14 1.46
CA ALA A 121 19.54 12.74 0.07
C ALA A 121 20.09 11.32 -0.06
N GLY A 122 21.00 10.91 0.82
CA GLY A 122 21.51 9.54 0.88
C GLY A 122 20.41 8.51 1.17
N ILE A 123 19.50 8.80 2.10
CA ILE A 123 18.35 7.94 2.41
C ILE A 123 17.40 7.83 1.20
N LEU A 124 17.13 8.94 0.51
CA LEU A 124 16.33 8.93 -0.73
C LEU A 124 16.97 8.05 -1.81
N GLY A 125 18.29 8.16 -1.99
CA GLY A 125 19.05 7.28 -2.87
C GLY A 125 18.90 5.81 -2.48
N GLY A 126 18.99 5.51 -1.19
CA GLY A 126 18.77 4.15 -0.66
C GLY A 126 17.36 3.62 -0.95
N CYS A 127 16.32 4.44 -0.73
CA CYS A 127 14.94 4.06 -1.06
C CYS A 127 14.78 3.78 -2.56
N ALA A 128 15.38 4.61 -3.42
CA ALA A 128 15.33 4.43 -4.86
C ALA A 128 16.01 3.13 -5.31
N GLU A 129 17.16 2.77 -4.73
CA GLU A 129 17.81 1.49 -5.04
C GLU A 129 16.99 0.30 -4.56
N VAL A 130 16.47 0.35 -3.34
CA VAL A 130 15.59 -0.70 -2.79
C VAL A 130 14.36 -0.93 -3.67
N ALA A 131 13.71 0.15 -4.13
CA ALA A 131 12.51 0.07 -4.96
C ALA A 131 12.76 -0.52 -6.37
N ARG A 132 14.01 -0.51 -6.86
CA ARG A 132 14.37 -1.12 -8.17
C ARG A 132 14.57 -2.62 -8.10
N HIS A 133 14.80 -3.18 -6.91
CA HIS A 133 15.04 -4.61 -6.76
C HIS A 133 13.74 -5.42 -6.71
N PRO A 134 13.71 -6.63 -7.31
CA PRO A 134 12.59 -7.54 -7.12
C PRO A 134 12.39 -7.86 -5.64
N VAL A 135 11.16 -7.74 -5.17
CA VAL A 135 10.79 -7.88 -3.75
C VAL A 135 11.01 -9.32 -3.21
N ALA A 136 11.25 -10.28 -4.11
CA ALA A 136 11.51 -11.68 -3.78
C ALA A 136 12.90 -11.96 -3.16
N CYS A 137 13.79 -10.96 -3.03
CA CYS A 137 15.13 -11.17 -2.48
C CYS A 137 15.16 -10.96 -0.95
N VAL A 138 15.65 -11.97 -0.22
CA VAL A 138 15.81 -12.00 1.25
C VAL A 138 16.60 -10.79 1.81
N GLY A 139 17.39 -10.10 0.99
CA GLY A 139 18.17 -8.92 1.39
C GLY A 139 17.35 -7.64 1.60
N THR A 140 16.16 -7.51 1.01
CA THR A 140 15.38 -6.27 1.04
C THR A 140 14.68 -6.05 2.39
N GLN A 141 14.53 -7.10 3.20
CA GLN A 141 13.87 -7.03 4.53
C GLN A 141 14.76 -6.46 5.63
N ALA A 142 16.08 -6.37 5.42
CA ALA A 142 17.03 -5.87 6.41
C ALA A 142 17.17 -4.34 6.42
N VAL A 143 16.66 -3.62 5.40
CA VAL A 143 16.87 -2.17 5.25
C VAL A 143 15.94 -1.34 6.15
N LEU A 144 14.80 -1.90 6.56
CA LEU A 144 13.83 -1.20 7.43
C LEU A 144 14.00 -1.52 8.93
N ALA A 145 14.96 -2.37 9.30
CA ALA A 145 15.20 -2.79 10.69
C ALA A 145 16.31 -1.99 11.39
N GLY A 146 16.47 -0.71 11.01
CA GLY A 146 17.33 0.24 11.71
C GLY A 146 16.84 0.54 13.12
#